data_AF-A0A5M3X9C3-F1
#
_entry.id   AF-A0A5M3X9C3-F1
#
_cell.length_a   1.000
_cell.length_b   1.000
_cell.length_c   1.000
_cell.angle_alpha   90.00
_cell.angle_beta   90.00
_cell.angle_gamma   90.00
#
_symmetry.space_group_name_H-M   'P 1'
#
loop_
_entity.id
_entity.type
_entity.pdbx_description
1 polymer ?
#
loop_
_entity_poly.entity_id
_entity_poly.type
_entity_poly.pdbx_seq_one_letter_code
_entity_poly.pdbx_strand_id
1 'polypeptide(L)'
;MTGIPTAALDEKTVVALREILDDPSLPVRTTDGPQIARLREALDHLVAVRAGATAIRSPEAGRQLLTSLAALDAELADVLRWHVTAVELLSALEPGRARNAVLGDIGRGDLVTFASAVRAWSWGAAPSLEQPLQRADGEIAVDHFPGFYNTVLAWAPGIGGLIAIPTHRQGVSWAPAGDVWVITLAGVTFHADDLILLDRDPRGAES
;
A
#
# COMPACT_ATOMS: atom_id res chain seq x y z
N MET A 1 -30.69 11.80 -17.76
CA MET A 1 -29.99 10.51 -17.96
C MET A 1 -29.10 10.26 -16.75
N THR A 2 -29.64 9.60 -15.73
CA THR A 2 -28.85 9.08 -14.61
C THR A 2 -28.16 7.82 -15.12
N GLY A 3 -26.89 7.94 -15.49
CA GLY A 3 -26.07 6.78 -15.84
C GLY A 3 -26.05 5.84 -14.64
N ILE A 4 -26.33 4.55 -14.88
CA ILE A 4 -26.13 3.50 -13.89
C ILE A 4 -24.64 3.58 -13.50
N PRO A 5 -24.30 3.70 -12.20
CA PRO A 5 -22.91 3.66 -11.79
C PRO A 5 -22.33 2.33 -12.26
N THR A 6 -21.36 2.38 -13.16
CA THR A 6 -20.59 1.21 -13.57
C THR A 6 -19.93 0.67 -12.31
N ALA A 7 -20.28 -0.55 -11.89
CA ALA A 7 -19.70 -1.16 -10.70
C ALA A 7 -18.17 -1.16 -10.79
N ALA A 8 -17.49 -0.79 -9.70
CA ALA A 8 -16.03 -0.73 -9.65
C ALA A 8 -15.39 -2.12 -9.76
N LEU A 9 -16.13 -3.16 -9.36
CA LEU A 9 -15.80 -4.57 -9.54
C LEU A 9 -16.80 -5.20 -10.51
N ASP A 10 -16.31 -5.98 -11.48
CA ASP A 10 -17.19 -6.78 -12.33
C ASP A 10 -17.75 -7.99 -11.57
N GLU A 11 -18.84 -8.57 -12.09
CA GLU A 11 -19.55 -9.68 -11.46
C GLU A 11 -18.66 -10.90 -11.21
N LYS A 12 -17.71 -11.21 -12.10
CA LYS A 12 -16.83 -12.37 -11.91
C LYS A 12 -15.87 -12.16 -10.76
N THR A 13 -15.31 -10.95 -10.65
CA THR A 13 -14.46 -10.58 -9.51
C THR A 13 -15.24 -10.68 -8.20
N VAL A 14 -16.50 -10.23 -8.17
CA VAL A 14 -17.36 -10.35 -6.99
C VAL A 14 -17.62 -11.81 -6.60
N VAL A 15 -17.93 -12.68 -7.57
CA VAL A 15 -18.15 -14.12 -7.32
C VAL A 15 -16.88 -14.76 -6.77
N ALA A 16 -15.73 -14.54 -7.41
CA ALA A 16 -14.46 -15.12 -6.98
C ALA A 16 -14.06 -14.66 -5.57
N LEU A 17 -14.25 -13.38 -5.24
CA LEU A 17 -13.97 -12.88 -3.89
C LEU A 17 -14.87 -13.53 -2.84
N ARG A 18 -16.15 -13.75 -3.14
CA ARG A 18 -17.04 -14.48 -2.22
C ARG A 18 -16.56 -15.91 -1.98
N GLU A 19 -16.22 -16.63 -3.06
CA GLU A 19 -15.69 -17.99 -2.95
C GLU A 19 -14.42 -18.04 -2.09
N ILE A 20 -13.46 -17.14 -2.32
CA ILE A 20 -12.22 -17.03 -1.53
C ILE A 20 -12.51 -16.69 -0.06
N LEU A 21 -13.44 -15.76 0.20
CA LEU A 21 -13.74 -15.32 1.56
C LEU A 21 -14.52 -16.38 2.35
N ASP A 22 -15.36 -17.16 1.69
CA ASP A 22 -16.16 -18.24 2.29
C ASP A 22 -15.34 -19.53 2.48
N ASP A 23 -14.45 -19.87 1.55
CA ASP A 23 -13.61 -21.08 1.58
C ASP A 23 -12.19 -20.78 1.06
N PRO A 24 -11.33 -20.14 1.89
CA PRO A 24 -9.98 -19.79 1.48
C PRO A 24 -9.15 -21.05 1.26
N SER A 25 -8.39 -21.09 0.17
CA SER A 25 -7.48 -22.18 -0.15
C SER A 25 -6.24 -22.12 0.75
N LEU A 26 -6.39 -22.44 2.03
CA LEU A 26 -5.30 -22.34 3.02
C LEU A 26 -4.10 -23.22 2.59
N PRO A 27 -2.94 -22.64 2.25
CA PRO A 27 -1.75 -23.45 2.04
C PRO A 27 -1.27 -24.01 3.37
N VAL A 28 -0.79 -25.25 3.34
CA VAL A 28 -0.15 -25.90 4.50
C VAL A 28 1.05 -25.05 4.95
N ARG A 29 0.98 -24.50 6.17
CA ARG A 29 1.89 -23.55 6.84
C ARG A 29 1.55 -22.06 6.63
N THR A 30 0.44 -21.61 7.21
CA THR A 30 0.21 -20.19 7.46
C THR A 30 0.77 -19.84 8.84
N THR A 31 2.02 -19.34 8.88
CA THR A 31 2.67 -18.86 10.11
C THR A 31 1.93 -17.69 10.77
N ASP A 32 1.05 -17.03 10.01
CA ASP A 32 0.41 -15.76 10.39
C ASP A 32 -1.12 -15.91 10.65
N GLY A 33 -1.65 -17.14 10.66
CA GLY A 33 -3.04 -17.44 11.02
C GLY A 33 -4.05 -17.43 9.84
N PRO A 34 -5.26 -17.96 10.05
CA PRO A 34 -6.25 -18.20 8.99
C PRO A 34 -6.83 -16.92 8.39
N GLN A 35 -6.99 -15.86 9.21
CA GLN A 35 -7.50 -14.56 8.78
C GLN A 35 -6.55 -13.88 7.78
N ILE A 36 -5.25 -13.85 8.08
CA ILE A 36 -4.23 -13.28 7.19
C ILE A 36 -4.17 -14.05 5.87
N ALA A 37 -4.29 -15.38 5.92
CA ALA A 37 -4.29 -16.20 4.71
C ALA A 37 -5.48 -15.91 3.79
N ARG A 38 -6.69 -15.82 4.35
CA ARG A 38 -7.92 -15.46 3.64
C ARG A 38 -7.79 -14.08 2.96
N LEU A 39 -7.34 -13.07 3.71
CA LEU A 39 -7.16 -11.72 3.16
C LEU A 39 -6.08 -11.69 2.09
N ARG A 40 -4.98 -12.41 2.28
CA ARG A 40 -3.91 -12.51 1.30
C ARG A 40 -4.42 -13.06 -0.03
N GLU A 41 -5.17 -14.15 0.00
CA GLU A 41 -5.73 -14.75 -1.21
C GLU A 41 -6.71 -13.80 -1.92
N ALA A 42 -7.56 -13.12 -1.16
CA ALA A 42 -8.47 -12.13 -1.71
C ALA A 42 -7.71 -10.96 -2.37
N LEU A 43 -6.65 -10.47 -1.73
CA LEU A 43 -5.80 -9.41 -2.27
C LEU A 43 -4.98 -9.87 -3.48
N ASP A 44 -4.45 -11.09 -3.47
CA ASP A 44 -3.76 -11.70 -4.61
C ASP A 44 -4.69 -11.78 -5.83
N HIS A 45 -5.98 -12.11 -5.62
CA HIS A 45 -6.98 -12.05 -6.67
C HIS A 45 -7.19 -10.61 -7.18
N LEU A 46 -7.34 -9.62 -6.28
CA LEU A 46 -7.48 -8.20 -6.65
C LEU A 46 -6.27 -7.67 -7.42
N VAL A 47 -5.06 -8.10 -7.06
CA VAL A 47 -3.80 -7.80 -7.78
C VAL A 47 -3.84 -8.42 -9.17
N ALA A 48 -4.22 -9.70 -9.29
CA ALA A 48 -4.25 -10.42 -10.55
C ALA A 48 -5.22 -9.79 -11.58
N VAL A 49 -6.38 -9.32 -11.12
CA VAL A 49 -7.36 -8.62 -11.97
C VAL A 49 -7.14 -7.10 -12.02
N ARG A 50 -6.12 -6.59 -11.32
CA ARG A 50 -5.75 -5.17 -11.22
C ARG A 50 -6.90 -4.27 -10.73
N ALA A 51 -7.73 -4.78 -9.82
CA ALA A 51 -8.86 -4.05 -9.28
C ALA A 51 -8.43 -2.76 -8.57
N GLY A 52 -7.31 -2.78 -7.82
CA GLY A 52 -6.76 -1.60 -7.14
C GLY A 52 -6.43 -0.45 -8.08
N ALA A 53 -5.97 -0.75 -9.30
CA ALA A 53 -5.68 0.26 -10.33
C ALA A 53 -6.92 1.06 -10.77
N THR A 54 -8.13 0.59 -10.51
CA THR A 54 -9.37 1.34 -10.77
C THR A 54 -9.39 2.68 -10.03
N ALA A 55 -8.77 2.75 -8.84
CA ALA A 55 -8.68 3.98 -8.07
C ALA A 55 -7.91 5.10 -8.80
N ILE A 56 -7.02 4.77 -9.75
CA ILE A 56 -6.25 5.76 -10.53
C ILE A 56 -7.18 6.59 -11.43
N ARG A 57 -8.32 6.03 -11.86
CA ARG A 57 -9.20 6.68 -12.84
C ARG A 57 -9.82 7.96 -12.29
N SER A 58 -10.22 7.94 -11.02
CA SER A 58 -10.77 9.08 -10.30
C SER A 58 -10.94 8.77 -8.80
N PRO A 59 -11.01 9.80 -7.94
CA PRO A 59 -11.36 9.61 -6.52
C PRO A 59 -12.72 8.93 -6.30
N GLU A 60 -13.69 9.18 -7.19
CA GLU A 60 -15.00 8.51 -7.16
C GLU A 60 -14.87 7.00 -7.42
N ALA A 61 -14.04 6.59 -8.37
CA ALA A 61 -13.80 5.17 -8.66
C ALA A 61 -13.16 4.45 -7.45
N GLY A 62 -12.23 5.11 -6.75
CA GLY A 62 -11.67 4.60 -5.50
C GLY A 62 -12.71 4.40 -4.39
N ARG A 63 -13.60 5.38 -4.18
CA ARG A 63 -14.70 5.26 -3.20
C ARG A 63 -15.70 4.16 -3.56
N GLN A 64 -16.02 4.01 -4.84
CA GLN A 64 -16.88 2.92 -5.33
C GLN A 64 -16.25 1.54 -5.15
N LEU A 65 -14.92 1.42 -5.33
CA LEU A 65 -14.17 0.20 -5.03
C LEU A 65 -14.29 -0.16 -3.54
N LEU A 66 -13.99 0.76 -2.63
CA LEU A 66 -14.11 0.51 -1.19
C LEU A 66 -15.53 0.16 -0.76
N THR A 67 -16.54 0.84 -1.32
CA THR A 67 -17.95 0.53 -1.04
C THR A 67 -18.31 -0.89 -1.50
N SER A 68 -17.85 -1.29 -2.68
CA SER A 68 -18.09 -2.63 -3.23
C SER A 68 -17.42 -3.71 -2.39
N LEU A 69 -16.18 -3.48 -1.95
CA LEU A 69 -15.46 -4.39 -1.07
C LEU A 69 -16.09 -4.49 0.31
N ALA A 70 -16.51 -3.38 0.91
CA ALA A 70 -17.14 -3.36 2.23
C ALA A 70 -18.47 -4.12 2.26
N ALA A 71 -19.17 -4.20 1.11
CA ALA A 71 -20.36 -5.03 0.96
C ALA A 71 -20.05 -6.54 0.89
N LEU A 72 -18.80 -6.93 0.65
CA LEU A 72 -18.33 -8.32 0.66
C LEU A 72 -17.69 -8.66 2.00
N ASP A 73 -16.71 -7.87 2.44
CA ASP A 73 -15.98 -8.04 3.69
C ASP A 73 -15.42 -6.68 4.14
N ALA A 74 -15.80 -6.24 5.35
CA ALA A 74 -15.40 -4.93 5.88
C ALA A 74 -13.90 -4.83 6.17
N GLU A 75 -13.25 -5.95 6.50
CA GLU A 75 -11.82 -6.00 6.79
C GLU A 75 -11.01 -5.88 5.49
N LEU A 76 -11.43 -6.53 4.42
CA LEU A 76 -10.81 -6.38 3.10
C LEU A 76 -10.87 -4.92 2.61
N ALA A 77 -11.99 -4.24 2.84
CA ALA A 77 -12.13 -2.82 2.54
C ALA A 77 -11.22 -1.94 3.42
N ASP A 78 -11.08 -2.25 4.70
CA ASP A 78 -10.18 -1.54 5.61
C ASP A 78 -8.71 -1.68 5.20
N VAL A 79 -8.28 -2.89 4.85
CA VAL A 79 -6.91 -3.18 4.36
C VAL A 79 -6.57 -2.38 3.10
N LEU A 80 -7.55 -2.17 2.20
CA LEU A 80 -7.38 -1.38 0.97
C LEU A 80 -7.69 0.11 1.12
N ARG A 81 -8.21 0.58 2.25
CA ARG A 81 -8.51 1.99 2.46
C ARG A 81 -7.28 2.86 2.22
N TRP A 82 -6.15 2.50 2.81
CA TRP A 82 -4.90 3.25 2.66
C TRP A 82 -4.33 3.22 1.25
N HIS A 83 -4.57 2.15 0.50
CA HIS A 83 -4.21 2.09 -0.91
C HIS A 83 -4.97 3.14 -1.72
N VAL A 84 -6.30 3.22 -1.53
CA VAL A 84 -7.13 4.20 -2.22
C VAL A 84 -6.76 5.63 -1.83
N THR A 85 -6.54 5.89 -0.54
CA THR A 85 -6.06 7.19 -0.05
C THR A 85 -4.71 7.57 -0.65
N ALA A 86 -3.78 6.62 -0.77
CA ALA A 86 -2.49 6.86 -1.40
C ALA A 86 -2.63 7.22 -2.87
N VAL A 87 -3.47 6.49 -3.62
CA VAL A 87 -3.73 6.78 -5.04
C VAL A 87 -4.33 8.16 -5.21
N GLU A 88 -5.31 8.55 -4.41
CA GLU A 88 -5.93 9.87 -4.46
C GLU A 88 -4.89 10.97 -4.20
N LEU A 89 -4.13 10.84 -3.11
CA LEU A 89 -3.09 11.80 -2.73
C LEU A 89 -2.04 11.94 -3.83
N LEU A 90 -1.46 10.82 -4.29
CA LEU A 90 -0.42 10.84 -5.32
C LEU A 90 -0.95 11.37 -6.65
N SER A 91 -2.22 11.10 -6.97
CA SER A 91 -2.86 11.60 -8.19
C SER A 91 -2.99 13.12 -8.21
N ALA A 92 -3.16 13.74 -7.03
CA ALA A 92 -3.29 15.19 -6.88
C ALA A 92 -1.95 15.95 -6.84
N LEU A 93 -0.82 15.25 -6.68
CA LEU A 93 0.50 15.87 -6.70
C LEU A 93 0.95 16.22 -8.12
N GLU A 94 1.82 17.23 -8.23
CA GLU A 94 2.54 17.54 -9.46
C GLU A 94 3.31 16.31 -9.98
N PRO A 95 3.40 16.12 -11.31
CA PRO A 95 4.14 15.01 -11.87
C PRO A 95 5.62 15.04 -11.46
N GLY A 96 6.05 13.99 -10.76
CA GLY A 96 7.43 13.73 -10.41
C GLY A 96 7.80 12.29 -10.72
N ARG A 97 9.09 11.99 -10.91
CA ARG A 97 9.53 10.63 -11.30
C ARG A 97 9.13 9.59 -10.25
N ALA A 98 9.37 9.86 -8.97
CA ALA A 98 9.02 8.99 -7.85
C ALA A 98 7.51 8.71 -7.78
N ARG A 99 6.70 9.77 -7.79
CA ARG A 99 5.23 9.68 -7.83
C ARG A 99 4.73 8.88 -9.03
N ASN A 100 5.29 9.12 -10.22
CA ASN A 100 4.91 8.42 -11.44
C ASN A 100 5.34 6.94 -11.43
N ALA A 101 6.47 6.61 -10.80
CA ALA A 101 6.90 5.24 -10.62
C ALA A 101 5.87 4.46 -9.77
N VAL A 102 5.52 4.99 -8.60
CA VAL A 102 4.53 4.35 -7.70
C VAL A 102 3.16 4.20 -8.36
N LEU A 103 2.64 5.25 -9.02
CA LEU A 103 1.36 5.14 -9.74
C LEU A 103 1.45 4.18 -10.94
N GLY A 104 2.62 4.09 -11.58
CA GLY A 104 2.89 3.12 -12.64
C GLY A 104 2.89 1.68 -12.14
N ASP A 105 3.48 1.42 -10.96
CA ASP A 105 3.42 0.13 -10.28
C ASP A 105 1.98 -0.23 -9.90
N ILE A 106 1.23 0.70 -9.31
CA ILE A 106 -0.19 0.50 -9.00
C ILE A 106 -0.99 0.19 -10.28
N GLY A 107 -0.71 0.89 -11.38
CA GLY A 107 -1.33 0.60 -12.68
C GLY A 107 -1.02 -0.81 -13.22
N ARG A 108 0.08 -1.43 -12.80
CA ARG A 108 0.44 -2.82 -13.11
C ARG A 108 -0.22 -3.85 -12.18
N GLY A 109 -0.76 -3.42 -11.04
CA GLY A 109 -1.47 -4.24 -10.07
C GLY A 109 -0.93 -4.15 -8.65
N ASP A 110 0.16 -3.41 -8.40
CA ASP A 110 0.78 -3.34 -7.08
C ASP A 110 -0.11 -2.64 -6.05
N LEU A 111 -0.10 -3.15 -4.84
CA LEU A 111 -0.77 -2.55 -3.68
C LEU A 111 0.22 -1.76 -2.84
N VAL A 112 -0.31 -0.69 -2.22
CA VAL A 112 0.47 0.20 -1.36
C VAL A 112 -0.28 0.52 -0.09
N THR A 113 0.44 0.87 0.96
CA THR A 113 -0.13 1.38 2.21
C THR A 113 0.74 2.50 2.77
N PHE A 114 0.24 3.20 3.79
CA PHE A 114 1.04 4.14 4.56
C PHE A 114 1.56 3.49 5.84
N ALA A 115 2.81 3.79 6.19
CA ALA A 115 3.30 3.55 7.54
C ALA A 115 2.42 4.30 8.54
N SER A 116 1.97 3.63 9.60
CA SER A 116 1.20 4.24 10.67
C SER A 116 2.08 5.04 11.63
N ALA A 117 3.36 4.68 11.74
CA ALA A 117 4.37 5.47 12.42
C ALA A 117 5.77 5.21 11.84
N VAL A 118 6.63 6.23 11.89
CA VAL A 118 8.08 6.07 11.71
C VAL A 118 8.74 6.23 13.07
N ARG A 119 9.21 5.13 13.64
CA ARG A 119 9.76 5.07 15.01
C ARG A 119 11.24 5.42 15.05
N ALA A 120 11.98 4.98 14.03
CA ALA A 120 13.37 5.30 13.84
C ALA A 120 13.67 5.42 12.34
N TRP A 121 14.51 6.39 11.99
CA TRP A 121 15.02 6.52 10.63
C TRP A 121 16.41 7.14 10.68
N SER A 122 17.37 6.52 10.01
CA SER A 122 18.71 7.06 9.87
C SER A 122 19.31 6.71 8.53
N TRP A 123 19.75 7.74 7.83
CA TRP A 123 20.71 7.68 6.73
C TRP A 123 21.96 8.46 7.13
N GLY A 124 23.08 8.25 6.44
CA GLY A 124 24.22 9.16 6.56
C GLY A 124 23.87 10.55 6.00
N ALA A 125 23.35 10.58 4.78
CA ALA A 125 22.68 11.71 4.14
C ALA A 125 21.50 11.17 3.31
N ALA A 126 20.45 11.96 3.11
CA ALA A 126 19.36 11.57 2.22
C ALA A 126 19.85 11.47 0.76
N PRO A 127 19.28 10.58 -0.08
CA PRO A 127 19.56 10.57 -1.51
C PRO A 127 19.28 11.95 -2.14
N SER A 128 20.15 12.37 -3.06
CA SER A 128 20.02 13.60 -3.83
C SER A 128 20.30 13.35 -5.32
N LEU A 129 20.16 14.37 -6.17
CA LEU A 129 20.52 14.20 -7.59
C LEU A 129 22.01 13.94 -7.81
N GLU A 130 22.86 14.49 -6.93
CA GLU A 130 24.31 14.34 -6.95
C GLU A 130 24.76 13.00 -6.35
N GLN A 131 24.05 12.53 -5.32
CA GLN A 131 24.27 11.22 -4.70
C GLN A 131 22.95 10.45 -4.65
N PRO A 132 22.56 9.81 -5.77
CA PRO A 132 21.21 9.27 -5.93
C PRO A 132 20.95 8.00 -5.15
N LEU A 133 21.97 7.35 -4.58
CA LEU A 133 21.83 6.13 -3.81
C LEU A 133 22.36 6.31 -2.39
N GLN A 134 21.56 5.96 -1.39
CA GLN A 134 21.95 5.96 0.01
C GLN A 134 21.41 4.73 0.73
N ARG A 135 22.11 4.30 1.78
CA ARG A 135 21.60 3.28 2.70
C ARG A 135 20.92 3.93 3.89
N ALA A 136 19.81 3.34 4.31
CA ALA A 136 19.12 3.72 5.53
C ALA A 136 18.86 2.50 6.41
N ASP A 137 18.93 2.76 7.70
CA ASP A 137 18.39 1.90 8.76
C ASP A 137 17.12 2.57 9.29
N GLY A 138 16.18 1.77 9.78
CA GLY A 138 14.93 2.32 10.28
C GLY A 138 13.97 1.29 10.84
N GLU A 139 12.98 1.81 11.55
CA GLU A 139 11.87 1.04 12.10
C GLU A 139 10.58 1.81 11.83
N ILE A 140 9.66 1.18 11.11
CA ILE A 140 8.34 1.74 10.80
C ILE A 140 7.25 0.76 11.22
N ALA A 141 6.09 1.28 11.60
CA ALA A 141 4.90 0.49 11.90
C ALA A 141 3.89 0.58 10.74
N VAL A 142 3.15 -0.50 10.50
CA VAL A 142 1.99 -0.55 9.60
C VAL A 142 0.83 -1.26 10.30
N ASP A 143 -0.41 -0.89 9.96
CA ASP A 143 -1.60 -1.40 10.65
C ASP A 143 -1.86 -2.88 10.34
N HIS A 144 -1.69 -3.27 9.07
CA HIS A 144 -1.97 -4.63 8.60
C HIS A 144 -0.69 -5.38 8.25
N PHE A 145 -0.81 -6.69 7.99
CA PHE A 145 0.31 -7.53 7.62
C PHE A 145 1.07 -6.97 6.38
N PRO A 146 2.39 -6.69 6.47
CA PRO A 146 3.15 -6.08 5.38
C PRO A 146 3.12 -6.87 4.07
N GLY A 147 2.94 -8.20 4.15
CA GLY A 147 2.86 -9.08 2.98
C GLY A 147 1.62 -8.87 2.10
N PHE A 148 0.68 -8.00 2.51
CA PHE A 148 -0.43 -7.55 1.68
C PHE A 148 -0.05 -6.47 0.65
N TYR A 149 1.10 -5.83 0.84
CA TYR A 149 1.48 -4.64 0.06
C TYR A 149 2.83 -4.85 -0.63
N ASN A 150 2.94 -4.34 -1.85
CA ASN A 150 4.18 -4.31 -2.61
C ASN A 150 5.10 -3.19 -2.11
N THR A 151 4.51 -2.07 -1.68
CA THR A 151 5.23 -0.88 -1.22
C THR A 151 4.57 -0.25 0.00
N VAL A 152 5.37 0.16 0.98
CA VAL A 152 4.94 0.98 2.12
C VAL A 152 5.45 2.41 1.91
N LEU A 153 4.56 3.39 2.06
CA LEU A 153 4.87 4.82 2.00
C LEU A 153 5.08 5.34 3.42
N ALA A 154 6.30 5.72 3.76
CA ALA A 154 6.65 6.24 5.09
C ALA A 154 6.88 7.76 5.05
N TRP A 155 6.21 8.50 5.93
CA TRP A 155 6.45 9.94 6.07
C TRP A 155 7.80 10.20 6.75
N ALA A 156 8.62 11.04 6.14
CA ALA A 156 9.91 11.45 6.69
C ALA A 156 10.01 12.99 6.68
N PRO A 157 9.78 13.66 7.83
CA PRO A 157 9.74 15.12 7.88
C PRO A 157 11.09 15.75 7.50
N GLY A 158 12.21 15.05 7.74
CA GLY A 158 13.55 15.52 7.39
C GLY A 158 13.82 15.67 5.88
N ILE A 159 13.02 15.04 5.02
CA ILE A 159 13.05 15.25 3.56
C ILE A 159 11.85 16.06 3.05
N GLY A 160 10.89 16.39 3.92
CA GLY A 160 9.63 17.01 3.50
C GLY A 160 8.87 16.13 2.50
N GLY A 161 8.67 14.85 2.83
CA GLY A 161 8.07 13.92 1.88
C GLY A 161 7.83 12.50 2.38
N LEU A 162 7.33 11.68 1.47
CA LEU A 162 7.17 10.24 1.63
C LEU A 162 8.38 9.51 1.04
N ILE A 163 8.69 8.38 1.64
CA ILE A 163 9.67 7.41 1.15
C ILE A 163 8.90 6.17 0.71
N ALA A 164 9.05 5.78 -0.55
CA ALA A 164 8.53 4.53 -1.07
C ALA A 164 9.47 3.37 -0.69
N ILE A 165 8.96 2.42 0.07
CA ILE A 165 9.70 1.27 0.60
C ILE A 165 9.08 -0.02 0.06
N PRO A 166 9.60 -0.56 -1.05
CA PRO A 166 9.18 -1.86 -1.54
C PRO A 166 9.48 -2.96 -0.51
N THR A 167 8.46 -3.77 -0.19
CA THR A 167 8.50 -4.75 0.91
C THR A 167 9.43 -5.93 0.63
N HIS A 168 9.77 -6.16 -0.64
CA HIS A 168 10.67 -7.23 -1.09
C HIS A 168 12.14 -6.80 -1.18
N ARG A 169 12.50 -5.57 -0.80
CA ARG A 169 13.90 -5.11 -0.85
C ARG A 169 14.78 -5.89 0.12
N GLN A 170 16.02 -6.12 -0.29
CA GLN A 170 17.04 -6.68 0.60
C GLN A 170 17.22 -5.78 1.84
N GLY A 171 17.25 -6.40 3.02
CA GLY A 171 17.38 -5.70 4.30
C GLY A 171 16.05 -5.28 4.92
N VAL A 172 14.91 -5.52 4.24
CA VAL A 172 13.57 -5.37 4.81
C VAL A 172 13.17 -6.67 5.51
N SER A 173 12.69 -6.55 6.74
CA SER A 173 12.10 -7.65 7.51
C SER A 173 10.94 -7.14 8.34
N TRP A 174 10.04 -8.02 8.80
CA TRP A 174 8.91 -7.62 9.62
C TRP A 174 8.54 -8.63 10.69
N ALA A 175 7.94 -8.13 11.75
CA ALA A 175 7.44 -8.91 12.87
C ALA A 175 6.16 -8.28 13.45
N PRO A 176 5.25 -9.09 14.02
CA PRO A 176 4.08 -8.57 14.72
C PRO A 176 4.50 -7.87 16.02
N ALA A 177 3.82 -6.78 16.37
CA ALA A 177 4.08 -5.99 17.57
C ALA A 177 2.79 -5.39 18.15
N GLY A 178 2.03 -6.20 18.89
CA GLY A 178 0.69 -5.83 19.35
C GLY A 178 -0.29 -5.81 18.18
N ASP A 179 -1.03 -4.70 18.04
CA ASP A 179 -2.04 -4.53 16.98
C ASP A 179 -1.47 -4.00 15.66
N VAL A 180 -0.13 -3.87 15.56
CA VAL A 180 0.56 -3.39 14.36
C VAL A 180 1.68 -4.37 13.97
N TRP A 181 2.18 -4.21 12.75
CA TRP A 181 3.40 -4.87 12.30
C TRP A 181 4.54 -3.87 12.22
N VAL A 182 5.71 -4.29 12.70
CA VAL A 182 6.93 -3.51 12.63
C VAL A 182 7.77 -4.00 11.47
N ILE A 183 8.14 -3.09 10.59
CA ILE A 183 9.10 -3.32 9.51
C ILE A 183 10.44 -2.73 9.94
N THR A 184 11.46 -3.58 9.97
CA THR A 184 12.86 -3.18 10.24
C THR A 184 13.61 -3.09 8.92
N LEU A 185 14.32 -1.99 8.74
CA LEU A 185 15.24 -1.73 7.63
C LEU A 185 16.67 -1.84 8.15
N ALA A 186 17.44 -2.77 7.59
CA ALA A 186 18.85 -2.97 7.91
C ALA A 186 19.71 -2.72 6.66
N GLY A 187 20.26 -1.51 6.57
CA GLY A 187 21.12 -1.07 5.46
C GLY A 187 20.42 -1.08 4.10
N VAL A 188 19.11 -0.79 4.06
CA VAL A 188 18.31 -0.82 2.83
C VAL A 188 18.74 0.32 1.91
N THR A 189 18.96 0.00 0.63
CA THR A 189 19.35 1.01 -0.37
C THR A 189 18.11 1.72 -0.91
N PHE A 190 18.15 3.05 -0.91
CA PHE A 190 17.14 3.94 -1.48
C PHE A 190 17.74 4.78 -2.60
N HIS A 191 16.96 4.96 -3.65
CA HIS A 191 17.23 5.89 -4.73
C HIS A 191 16.55 7.24 -4.48
N ALA A 192 17.04 8.34 -5.05
CA ALA A 192 16.36 9.64 -5.02
C ALA A 192 14.92 9.57 -5.60
N ASP A 193 14.70 8.62 -6.51
CA ASP A 193 13.38 8.36 -7.11
C ASP A 193 12.44 7.55 -6.19
N ASP A 194 12.87 7.20 -4.98
CA ASP A 194 11.99 6.68 -3.92
C ASP A 194 11.37 7.81 -3.08
N LEU A 195 11.83 9.05 -3.27
CA LEU A 195 11.43 10.20 -2.47
C LEU A 195 10.33 10.97 -3.19
N ILE A 196 9.17 11.08 -2.55
CA ILE A 196 8.00 11.80 -3.06
C ILE A 196 7.82 13.04 -2.18
N LEU A 197 8.12 14.21 -2.72
CA LEU A 197 7.94 15.47 -2.01
C LEU A 197 6.47 15.69 -1.64
N LEU A 198 6.24 16.10 -0.40
CA LEU A 198 4.92 16.32 0.15
C LEU A 198 5.00 17.24 1.36
N ASP A 199 4.10 18.21 1.48
CA ASP A 199 4.20 19.27 2.50
C ASP A 199 3.75 18.85 3.91
N ARG A 200 3.07 17.70 4.03
CA ARG A 200 2.50 17.22 5.30
C ARG A 200 2.34 15.71 5.35
N ASP A 201 2.29 15.17 6.56
CA ASP A 201 1.95 13.77 6.78
C ASP A 201 0.51 13.47 6.33
N PRO A 202 0.29 12.53 5.39
CA PRO A 202 -1.05 12.10 4.98
C PRO A 202 -1.91 11.56 6.10
N ARG A 203 -1.31 10.88 7.09
CA ARG A 203 -2.06 10.25 8.20
C ARG A 203 -2.35 11.23 9.33
N GLY A 204 -1.51 12.24 9.50
CA GLY A 204 -1.70 13.30 10.50
C GLY A 204 -2.92 14.21 10.23
N ALA A 205 -3.50 14.17 9.03
CA ALA A 205 -4.71 14.91 8.68
C ALA A 205 -6.01 14.25 9.17
N GLU A 206 -5.97 12.98 9.62
CA GLU A 206 -7.11 12.26 10.19
C GLU A 206 -7.16 12.33 11.74
N SER A 207 -6.24 13.08 12.37
CA SER A 207 -6.11 13.22 13.84
C SER A 207 -6.70 14.52 14.39
#